data_AF-A0A2S6ABY6-F1
#
_entry.id   AF-A0A2S6ABY6-F1
#
_cell.length_a   1.000
_cell.length_b   1.000
_cell.length_c   1.000
_cell.angle_alpha   90.00
_cell.angle_beta   90.00
_cell.angle_gamma   90.00
#
_symmetry.space_group_name_H-M   'P 1'
#
loop_
_entity.id
_entity.type
_entity.pdbx_description
1 polymer ?
#
loop_
_entity_poly.entity_id
_entity_poly.type
_entity_poly.pdbx_seq_one_letter_code
_entity_poly.pdbx_strand_id
1 'polypeptide(L)'
;MRIDEVMRRHAGHTLLRIVTAVTGPVRAAPDYLILHAEAVIDEAVRHLVAQPGADTVVVTVSVTTTVTVVVEATGPVGILLPPLLGSSARARLLGGHCAVERGARLVWSVPLPPADIHARVPAGPARRRGDRPYAKFSVM
;
A
#
# COMPACT_ATOMS: atom_id res chain seq x y z
N MET A 1 -4.75 -7.04 -3.44
CA MET A 1 -5.18 -5.72 -2.94
C MET A 1 -6.54 -5.85 -2.31
N ARG A 2 -6.66 -5.43 -1.06
CA ARG A 2 -7.79 -5.73 -0.17
C ARG A 2 -8.47 -4.46 0.33
N ILE A 3 -8.55 -3.45 -0.54
CA ILE A 3 -9.16 -2.15 -0.27
C ILE A 3 -10.55 -2.33 0.37
N ASP A 4 -11.38 -3.22 -0.18
CA ASP A 4 -12.75 -3.45 0.32
C ASP A 4 -12.81 -3.84 1.81
N GLU A 5 -11.82 -4.57 2.32
CA GLU A 5 -11.76 -4.91 3.76
C GLU A 5 -11.33 -3.71 4.61
N VAL A 6 -10.33 -2.94 4.15
CA VAL A 6 -9.90 -1.70 4.81
C VAL A 6 -11.06 -0.71 4.89
N MET A 7 -11.85 -0.60 3.82
CA MET A 7 -13.01 0.30 3.77
C MET A 7 -14.15 -0.17 4.66
N ARG A 8 -14.46 -1.48 4.69
CA ARG A 8 -15.50 -2.04 5.58
C ARG A 8 -15.25 -1.75 7.06
N ARG A 9 -14.00 -1.72 7.51
CA ARG A 9 -13.65 -1.37 8.90
C ARG A 9 -14.03 0.08 9.25
N HIS A 10 -14.02 0.98 8.27
CA HIS A 10 -14.31 2.40 8.48
C HIS A 10 -15.81 2.72 8.24
N ALA A 11 -16.45 2.12 7.25
CA ALA A 11 -17.87 2.34 6.94
C ALA A 11 -18.81 1.91 8.08
N GLY A 12 -18.44 0.92 8.89
CA GLY A 12 -19.28 0.43 10.00
C GLY A 12 -19.53 1.46 11.13
N HIS A 13 -18.73 2.53 11.21
CA HIS A 13 -18.77 3.50 12.30
C HIS A 13 -19.18 4.91 11.86
N THR A 14 -19.52 5.12 10.58
CA THR A 14 -19.85 6.46 10.04
C THR A 14 -20.84 6.33 8.89
N LEU A 15 -21.78 7.28 8.73
CA LEU A 15 -22.72 7.33 7.60
C LEU A 15 -22.05 7.65 6.24
N LEU A 16 -20.73 7.48 6.15
CA LEU A 16 -19.93 7.88 5.00
C LEU A 16 -20.05 6.88 3.87
N ARG A 17 -20.32 7.40 2.68
CA ARG A 17 -20.25 6.59 1.46
C ARG A 17 -18.79 6.42 1.06
N ILE A 18 -18.41 5.19 0.73
CA ILE A 18 -17.06 4.91 0.24
C ILE A 18 -17.15 4.43 -1.21
N VAL A 19 -16.40 5.06 -2.10
CA VAL A 19 -16.31 4.69 -3.52
C VAL A 19 -14.86 4.30 -3.83
N THR A 20 -14.68 3.16 -4.47
CA THR A 20 -13.35 2.67 -4.86
C THR A 20 -13.29 2.47 -6.36
N ALA A 21 -12.27 3.03 -7.00
CA ALA A 21 -12.00 2.89 -8.42
C ALA A 21 -10.57 2.37 -8.59
N VAL A 22 -10.41 1.25 -9.30
CA VAL A 22 -9.10 0.65 -9.57
C VAL A 22 -8.91 0.52 -11.07
N THR A 23 -7.81 1.05 -11.58
CA THR A 23 -7.51 1.10 -13.02
C THR A 23 -6.10 0.58 -13.32
N GLY A 24 -5.95 -0.10 -14.46
CA GLY A 24 -4.66 -0.64 -14.93
C GLY A 24 -4.28 -2.03 -14.40
N PRO A 25 -3.09 -2.56 -14.75
CA PRO A 25 -2.67 -3.91 -14.44
C PRO A 25 -2.20 -4.04 -12.99
N VAL A 26 -3.12 -4.14 -12.04
CA VAL A 26 -2.81 -4.29 -10.60
C VAL A 26 -1.88 -5.47 -10.31
N ARG A 27 -1.95 -6.53 -11.12
CA ARG A 27 -1.06 -7.70 -11.02
C ARG A 27 0.42 -7.38 -11.29
N ALA A 28 0.72 -6.25 -11.93
CA ALA A 28 2.09 -5.79 -12.17
C ALA A 28 2.70 -5.12 -10.92
N ALA A 29 1.89 -4.74 -9.93
CA ALA A 29 2.39 -4.20 -8.69
C ALA A 29 2.85 -5.33 -7.76
N PRO A 30 4.12 -5.33 -7.28
CA PRO A 30 4.59 -6.30 -6.31
C PRO A 30 3.90 -6.15 -4.95
N ASP A 31 3.83 -7.24 -4.20
CA ASP A 31 3.08 -7.32 -2.94
C ASP A 31 3.49 -6.25 -1.92
N TYR A 32 4.78 -5.91 -1.81
CA TYR A 32 5.24 -4.87 -0.90
C TYR A 32 4.69 -3.48 -1.26
N LEU A 33 4.54 -3.16 -2.56
CA LEU A 33 3.91 -1.91 -3.00
C LEU A 33 2.41 -1.91 -2.68
N ILE A 34 1.75 -3.05 -2.82
CA ILE A 34 0.33 -3.19 -2.47
C ILE A 34 0.14 -2.95 -0.96
N LEU A 35 1.00 -3.52 -0.10
CA LEU A 35 0.95 -3.30 1.34
C LEU A 35 1.14 -1.83 1.72
N HIS A 36 2.10 -1.14 1.08
CA HIS A 36 2.29 0.30 1.31
C HIS A 36 1.11 1.13 0.82
N ALA A 37 0.54 0.81 -0.34
CA ALA A 37 -0.66 1.48 -0.86
C ALA A 37 -1.86 1.29 0.08
N GLU A 38 -2.07 0.08 0.60
CA GLU A 38 -3.13 -0.19 1.58
C GLU A 38 -2.94 0.62 2.87
N ALA A 39 -1.71 0.70 3.38
CA ALA A 39 -1.40 1.49 4.57
C ALA A 39 -1.59 3.01 4.34
N VAL A 40 -1.32 3.50 3.13
CA VAL A 40 -1.59 4.90 2.74
C VAL A 40 -3.09 5.17 2.72
N ILE A 41 -3.88 4.29 2.10
CA ILE A 41 -5.34 4.40 2.03
C ILE A 41 -5.93 4.39 3.45
N ASP A 42 -5.51 3.44 4.28
CA ASP A 42 -5.95 3.31 5.67
C ASP A 42 -5.65 4.57 6.51
N GLU A 43 -4.44 5.12 6.40
CA GLU A 43 -4.09 6.38 7.06
C GLU A 43 -4.92 7.56 6.56
N ALA A 44 -5.10 7.70 5.25
CA ALA A 44 -5.85 8.80 4.65
C ALA A 44 -7.32 8.75 5.06
N VAL A 45 -7.95 7.57 4.92
CA VAL A 45 -9.35 7.35 5.27
C VAL A 45 -9.59 7.63 6.73
N ARG A 46 -8.73 7.16 7.65
CA ARG A 46 -8.85 7.45 9.09
C ARG A 46 -8.91 8.96 9.39
N HIS A 47 -8.10 9.76 8.69
CA HIS A 47 -8.12 11.21 8.89
C HIS A 47 -9.34 11.86 8.26
N LEU A 48 -9.79 11.37 7.10
CA LEU A 48 -10.97 11.88 6.40
C LEU A 48 -12.26 11.59 7.14
N VAL A 49 -12.44 10.36 7.66
CA VAL A 49 -13.65 10.01 8.42
C VAL A 49 -13.76 10.76 9.76
N ALA A 50 -12.63 11.25 10.28
CA ALA A 50 -12.59 12.09 11.47
C ALA A 50 -12.94 13.57 11.17
N GLN A 51 -13.05 13.97 9.89
CA GLN A 51 -13.43 15.35 9.54
C GLN A 51 -14.94 15.54 9.65
N PRO A 52 -15.40 16.60 10.35
CA PRO A 52 -16.80 17.00 10.32
C PRO A 52 -17.23 17.37 8.90
N GLY A 53 -18.42 16.91 8.48
CA GLY A 53 -18.99 17.29 7.18
C GLY A 53 -18.47 16.49 5.98
N ALA A 54 -17.62 15.47 6.18
CA ALA A 54 -17.39 14.49 5.13
C ALA A 54 -18.69 13.72 4.85
N ASP A 55 -19.00 13.51 3.58
CA ASP A 55 -20.18 12.78 3.12
C ASP A 55 -19.78 11.52 2.33
N THR A 56 -18.86 11.68 1.38
CA THR A 56 -18.33 10.57 0.58
C THR A 56 -16.80 10.60 0.59
N VAL A 57 -16.17 9.44 0.73
CA VAL A 57 -14.73 9.25 0.52
C VAL A 57 -14.54 8.47 -0.79
N VAL A 58 -13.76 9.04 -1.70
CA VAL A 58 -13.40 8.44 -2.99
C VAL A 58 -11.95 8.01 -2.94
N VAL A 59 -11.71 6.73 -3.20
CA VAL A 59 -10.37 6.14 -3.32
C VAL A 59 -10.17 5.72 -4.77
N THR A 60 -9.20 6.34 -5.43
CA THR A 60 -8.80 5.98 -6.79
C THR A 60 -7.39 5.39 -6.76
N VAL A 61 -7.24 4.20 -7.33
CA VAL A 61 -5.95 3.54 -7.51
C VAL A 61 -5.73 3.35 -9.00
N SER A 62 -4.61 3.84 -9.50
CA SER A 62 -4.19 3.64 -10.89
C SER A 62 -2.81 3.01 -10.92
N VAL A 63 -2.67 2.00 -11.76
CA VAL A 63 -1.41 1.30 -11.99
C VAL A 63 -1.04 1.49 -13.46
N THR A 64 0.09 2.12 -13.72
CA THR A 64 0.63 2.31 -15.07
C THR A 64 2.11 1.92 -15.08
N THR A 65 3.03 2.86 -15.28
CA THR A 65 4.44 2.76 -14.88
C THR A 65 4.66 3.22 -13.44
N THR A 66 3.63 3.82 -12.83
CA THR A 66 3.58 4.23 -11.43
C THR A 66 2.32 3.65 -10.78
N VAL A 67 2.39 3.36 -9.48
CA VAL A 67 1.22 3.15 -8.64
C VAL A 67 0.84 4.51 -8.08
N THR A 68 -0.34 5.00 -8.44
CA THR A 68 -0.89 6.25 -7.91
C THR A 68 -2.15 5.95 -7.11
N VAL A 69 -2.18 6.42 -5.87
CA VAL A 69 -3.30 6.40 -4.96
C VAL A 69 -3.78 7.83 -4.75
N VAL A 70 -5.05 8.08 -5.05
CA VAL A 70 -5.73 9.34 -4.73
C VAL A 70 -6.82 9.03 -3.73
N VAL A 71 -6.85 9.75 -2.62
CA VAL A 71 -7.92 9.65 -1.63
C VAL A 71 -8.46 11.05 -1.38
N GLU A 72 -9.75 11.24 -1.58
CA GLU A 72 -10.40 12.53 -1.38
C GLU A 72 -11.76 12.36 -0.69
N ALA A 73 -12.18 13.37 0.07
CA ALA A 73 -13.53 13.43 0.61
C ALA A 73 -14.33 14.56 -0.04
N THR A 74 -15.60 14.32 -0.27
CA THR A 74 -16.57 15.32 -0.72
C THR A 74 -17.51 15.69 0.43
N GLY A 75 -18.02 16.92 0.41
CA GLY A 75 -18.88 17.51 1.44
C GLY A 75 -18.33 18.86 1.91
N PRO A 76 -18.95 19.53 2.90
CA PRO A 76 -18.42 20.73 3.55
C PRO A 76 -17.22 20.42 4.46
N VAL A 77 -16.25 19.67 3.93
CA VAL A 77 -15.03 19.26 4.66
C VAL A 77 -14.12 20.45 4.91
N GLY A 78 -13.38 20.38 6.02
CA GLY A 78 -12.36 21.38 6.35
C GLY A 78 -11.30 21.53 5.27
N ILE A 79 -10.64 22.70 5.26
CA ILE A 79 -9.77 23.15 4.16
C ILE A 79 -8.48 22.31 4.03
N LEU A 80 -8.04 21.62 5.08
CA LEU A 80 -6.72 20.98 5.12
C LEU A 80 -6.71 19.65 5.90
N LEU A 81 -6.20 18.59 5.26
CA LEU A 81 -5.79 17.37 5.97
C LEU A 81 -4.51 17.66 6.77
N PRO A 82 -4.35 17.09 8.00
CA PRO A 82 -3.07 17.14 8.67
C PRO A 82 -1.98 16.46 7.82
N PRO A 83 -0.70 16.78 8.05
CA PRO A 83 0.41 16.12 7.37
C PRO A 83 0.36 14.60 7.59
N LEU A 84 0.20 13.83 6.51
CA LEU A 84 0.19 12.37 6.56
C LEU A 84 1.63 11.85 6.58
N LEU A 85 2.24 11.90 7.77
CA LEU A 85 3.64 11.56 7.99
C LEU A 85 3.97 10.12 7.56
N GLY A 86 3.07 9.17 7.81
CA GLY A 86 3.27 7.77 7.41
C GLY A 86 3.29 7.62 5.88
N SER A 87 2.33 8.24 5.21
CA SER A 87 2.20 8.22 3.75
C SER A 87 3.37 8.92 3.07
N SER A 88 3.81 10.04 3.65
CA SER A 88 4.98 10.78 3.18
C SER A 88 6.27 9.97 3.34
N ALA A 89 6.46 9.31 4.49
CA ALA A 89 7.60 8.44 4.72
C ALA A 89 7.62 7.23 3.78
N ARG A 90 6.46 6.60 3.54
CA ARG A 90 6.30 5.49 2.59
C ARG A 90 6.63 5.91 1.16
N ALA A 91 6.17 7.09 0.72
CA ALA A 91 6.54 7.62 -0.59
C ALA A 91 8.07 7.79 -0.71
N ARG A 92 8.70 8.43 0.29
CA ARG A 92 10.15 8.65 0.30
C ARG A 92 10.95 7.35 0.27
N LEU A 93 10.54 6.35 1.06
CA LEU A 93 11.17 5.03 1.10
C LEU A 93 11.21 4.37 -0.28
N LEU A 94 10.19 4.62 -1.10
CA LEU A 94 9.98 3.98 -2.38
C LEU A 94 10.39 4.88 -3.57
N GLY A 95 11.04 6.01 -3.32
CA GLY A 95 11.43 6.96 -4.37
C GLY A 95 10.24 7.66 -5.05
N GLY A 96 9.10 7.74 -4.36
CA GLY A 96 7.87 8.35 -4.85
C GLY A 96 7.59 9.74 -4.26
N HIS A 97 6.35 10.19 -4.48
CA HIS A 97 5.85 11.48 -4.06
C HIS A 97 4.56 11.36 -3.26
N CYS A 98 4.37 12.26 -2.29
CA CYS A 98 3.15 12.37 -1.49
C CYS A 98 2.81 13.85 -1.35
N ALA A 99 1.60 14.23 -1.78
CA ALA A 99 1.06 15.58 -1.66
C ALA A 99 -0.30 15.54 -0.98
N VAL A 100 -0.52 16.46 -0.05
CA VAL A 100 -1.83 16.76 0.51
C VAL A 100 -2.27 18.09 -0.07
N GLU A 101 -3.30 18.06 -0.89
CA GLU A 101 -3.89 19.21 -1.55
C GLU A 101 -5.06 19.77 -0.73
N ARG A 102 -5.55 20.94 -1.15
CA ARG A 102 -6.73 21.57 -0.55
C ARG A 102 -7.96 20.69 -0.77
N GLY A 103 -8.94 20.81 0.13
CA GLY A 103 -10.18 20.05 0.01
C GLY A 103 -10.02 18.58 0.38
N ALA A 104 -9.10 18.28 1.31
CA ALA A 104 -8.93 16.96 1.87
C ALA A 104 -8.52 15.87 0.85
N ARG A 105 -7.70 16.24 -0.14
CA ARG A 105 -7.22 15.35 -1.21
C ARG A 105 -5.78 14.94 -0.98
N LEU A 106 -5.54 13.65 -0.86
CA LEU A 106 -4.21 13.03 -0.85
C LEU A 106 -3.89 12.49 -2.24
N VAL A 107 -2.69 12.78 -2.72
CA VAL A 107 -2.07 12.14 -3.88
C VAL A 107 -0.78 11.47 -3.45
N TRP A 108 -0.72 10.16 -3.55
CA TRP A 108 0.46 9.35 -3.29
C TRP A 108 0.85 8.60 -4.57
N SER A 109 2.11 8.66 -4.97
CA SER A 109 2.57 8.02 -6.20
C SER A 109 3.96 7.42 -6.02
N VAL A 110 4.17 6.24 -6.57
CA VAL A 110 5.45 5.52 -6.49
C VAL A 110 5.73 4.84 -7.84
N PRO A 111 6.97 4.88 -8.36
CA PRO A 111 7.32 4.16 -9.58
C PRO A 111 7.20 2.65 -9.39
N LEU A 112 6.70 1.95 -10.40
CA LEU A 112 6.82 0.51 -10.44
C LEU A 112 8.28 0.13 -10.66
N PRO A 113 8.80 -0.86 -9.91
CA PRO A 113 10.11 -1.39 -10.20
C PRO A 113 10.15 -2.01 -11.61
N PRO A 114 11.30 -1.99 -12.28
CA PRO A 114 11.52 -2.77 -13.49
C PRO A 114 11.12 -4.23 -13.27
N ALA A 115 10.41 -4.83 -14.23
CA ALA A 115 9.87 -6.20 -14.15
C ALA A 115 10.95 -7.26 -13.85
N ASP A 116 12.19 -6.94 -14.20
CA ASP A 116 13.41 -7.72 -14.09
C ASP A 116 13.94 -7.88 -12.64
N ILE A 117 13.45 -7.09 -11.68
CA ILE A 117 13.89 -7.20 -10.27
C ILE A 117 13.18 -8.36 -9.53
N HIS A 118 12.01 -8.81 -10.00
CA HIS A 118 11.20 -9.82 -9.29
C HIS A 118 11.51 -11.27 -9.67
N ALA A 119 12.38 -11.52 -10.65
CA ALA A 119 12.78 -12.88 -11.04
C ALA A 119 13.90 -13.47 -10.17
N ARG A 120 14.58 -12.67 -9.33
CA ARG A 120 15.65 -13.19 -8.46
C ARG A 120 15.05 -13.75 -7.16
N VAL A 121 14.67 -15.01 -7.20
CA VAL A 121 14.64 -15.85 -6.00
C VAL A 121 16.01 -15.68 -5.32
N PRO A 122 16.10 -15.26 -4.04
CA PRO A 122 17.38 -15.19 -3.37
C PRO A 122 17.97 -16.59 -3.41
N ALA A 123 19.14 -16.73 -4.04
CA ALA A 123 19.86 -17.98 -4.05
C ALA A 123 20.04 -18.40 -2.59
N GLY A 124 19.29 -19.42 -2.17
CA GLY A 124 19.43 -20.03 -0.86
C GLY A 124 20.89 -20.38 -0.64
N PRO A 125 21.38 -20.34 0.61
CA PRO A 125 22.80 -20.50 0.88
C PRO A 125 23.28 -21.79 0.22
N ALA A 126 24.33 -21.67 -0.59
CA ALA A 126 24.96 -22.80 -1.26
C ALA A 126 25.27 -23.85 -0.18
N ARG A 127 24.56 -24.99 -0.22
CA ARG A 127 24.89 -26.13 0.63
C ARG A 127 26.35 -26.47 0.38
N ARG A 128 27.23 -26.18 1.35
CA ARG A 128 28.61 -26.64 1.32
C ARG A 128 28.59 -28.15 1.25
N ARG A 129 29.02 -28.67 0.11
CA ARG A 129 29.32 -30.07 -0.12
C ARG A 129 30.56 -30.41 0.68
N GLY A 130 30.42 -31.22 1.71
CA GLY A 130 31.53 -31.87 2.38
C GLY A 130 31.37 -31.94 3.90
N ASP A 131 30.85 -33.06 4.39
CA ASP A 131 31.66 -33.84 5.32
C ASP A 131 31.38 -35.34 5.14
N ARG A 132 32.43 -36.15 5.21
CA ARG A 132 32.47 -37.59 4.92
C ARG A 132 32.41 -38.41 6.24
N PRO A 133 32.42 -39.75 6.21
CA PRO A 133 31.49 -40.60 6.96
C PRO A 133 31.98 -40.99 8.36
N TYR A 134 31.05 -41.39 9.24
CA TYR A 134 31.37 -42.21 10.41
C TYR A 134 30.97 -43.66 10.20
N ALA A 135 31.94 -44.53 10.51
CA ALA A 135 31.92 -45.96 10.37
C ALA A 135 31.14 -46.67 11.49
N LYS A 136 30.58 -47.80 11.07
CA LYS A 136 30.05 -48.98 11.79
C LYS A 136 30.40 -49.12 13.28
N PHE A 137 29.35 -49.35 14.08
CA PHE A 137 29.39 -50.28 15.22
C PHE A 137 28.12 -51.14 15.22
N SER A 138 28.28 -52.43 14.95
CA SER A 138 27.36 -53.48 15.41
C SER A 138 28.21 -54.57 16.04
N VAL A 139 27.95 -54.78 17.33
CA VAL A 139 28.51 -55.82 18.21
C VAL A 139 27.76 -57.13 17.95
N MET A 140 28.47 -58.24 17.99
CA MET A 140 27.94 -59.57 18.25
C MET A 140 28.60 -60.12 19.51
#